data_AF-W7NUZ3-F1
#
_entry.id   AF-W7NUZ3-F1
#
_cell.length_a   1.000
_cell.length_b   1.000
_cell.length_c   1.000
_cell.angle_alpha   90.00
_cell.angle_beta   90.00
_cell.angle_gamma   90.00
#
_symmetry.space_group_name_H-M   'P 1'
#
loop_
_entity.id
_entity.type
_entity.pdbx_description
1 polymer ?
#
loop_
_entity_poly.entity_id
_entity_poly.type
_entity_poly.pdbx_seq_one_letter_code
_entity_poly.pdbx_strand_id
1 'polypeptide(L)'
;MNKVIITEHDISWTNQFLEEAEKIKNAVKFSTCYIDHVGSTSVNGLCGKPIIDILISICEWGDVEKVVIALKRLGYVVSEKCDDIPRYFLTKYNNDSKKYHVHICEPHRQWGRDMLIFKNELTVDDEFSKEYAILKKSLAQTHENDIVGYMNGKKDFIENRLREVGSEFGVNRLLSYQRAESNKAESLQIRMMALQFLISILAAVSVYCSQNDVLFWLAIGGFICMLIWFFLSQGQQRHRSAGDQARRAVLLISGLNAIPSAGQNLRISDKFNVAITKETLRREEDHFSTREKPSYKRLVEMIEESSYWTCYLQKTSAKVMWVLLSILVIAICLVTGAAITSFNSNNLMSLSRVMIALMIFVISTDALGLLLSYKNAASSIGEIFNRVESISVKGYLESDALLLMLDYNSAIEKAPATLPLVYKFIQKKLNKKWRVYSEEKLNRTQTT
;
A
#
# COMPACT_ATOMS: atom_id res chain seq x y z
N MET A 1 34.48 7.23 -31.33
CA MET A 1 35.34 6.46 -30.41
C MET A 1 34.68 5.10 -30.19
N ASN A 2 35.32 4.00 -30.64
CA ASN A 2 34.70 2.67 -30.67
C ASN A 2 35.05 1.80 -29.44
N LYS A 3 35.86 2.29 -28.49
CA LYS A 3 36.34 1.51 -27.35
C LYS A 3 35.43 1.66 -26.11
N VAL A 4 35.02 0.54 -25.53
CA VAL A 4 34.25 0.48 -24.27
C VAL A 4 35.21 0.55 -23.09
N ILE A 5 35.24 1.68 -22.37
CA ILE A 5 36.07 1.86 -21.17
C ILE A 5 35.15 1.97 -19.95
N ILE A 6 35.41 1.14 -18.93
CA ILE A 6 34.74 1.19 -17.63
C ILE A 6 35.74 1.69 -16.59
N THR A 7 35.36 2.70 -15.84
CA THR A 7 36.15 3.25 -14.72
C THR A 7 35.45 2.95 -13.41
N GLU A 8 36.22 2.95 -12.32
CA GLU A 8 35.63 2.95 -10.98
C GLU A 8 34.80 4.22 -10.76
N HIS A 9 33.94 4.18 -9.73
CA HIS A 9 33.08 5.30 -9.42
C HIS A 9 33.89 6.54 -9.06
N ASP A 10 33.54 7.68 -9.65
CA ASP A 10 34.15 8.98 -9.39
C ASP A 10 33.14 9.88 -8.68
N ILE A 11 33.51 10.36 -7.49
CA ILE A 11 32.66 11.21 -6.64
C ILE A 11 32.33 12.55 -7.33
N SER A 12 33.13 12.98 -8.31
CA SER A 12 32.89 14.21 -9.07
C SER A 12 31.69 14.10 -10.01
N TRP A 13 31.21 12.89 -10.35
CA TRP A 13 30.07 12.71 -11.26
C TRP A 13 28.79 13.38 -10.77
N THR A 14 28.53 13.38 -9.46
CA THR A 14 27.38 14.08 -8.89
C THR A 14 27.49 15.59 -9.11
N ASN A 15 28.67 16.18 -8.88
CA ASN A 15 28.89 17.61 -9.13
C ASN A 15 28.80 17.96 -10.61
N GLN A 16 29.35 17.10 -11.50
CA GLN A 16 29.24 17.27 -12.95
C GLN A 16 27.78 17.22 -13.45
N PHE A 17 26.96 16.35 -12.85
CA PHE A 17 25.52 16.32 -13.10
C PHE A 17 24.85 17.61 -12.63
N LEU A 18 25.09 18.05 -11.39
CA LEU A 18 24.44 19.23 -10.83
C LEU A 18 24.76 20.50 -11.64
N GLU A 19 26.02 20.70 -12.00
CA GLU A 19 26.45 21.82 -12.87
C GLU A 19 25.73 21.83 -14.22
N GLU A 20 25.61 20.67 -14.86
CA GLU A 20 25.00 20.58 -16.18
C GLU A 20 23.47 20.64 -16.12
N ALA A 21 22.86 20.03 -15.09
CA ALA A 21 21.43 20.11 -14.83
C ALA A 21 20.98 21.55 -14.60
N GLU A 22 21.78 22.38 -13.93
CA GLU A 22 21.48 23.80 -13.74
C GLU A 22 21.49 24.57 -15.07
N LYS A 23 22.49 24.32 -15.94
CA LYS A 23 22.54 24.92 -17.28
C LYS A 23 21.34 24.51 -18.13
N ILE A 24 20.98 23.23 -18.11
CA ILE A 24 19.82 22.70 -18.82
C ILE A 24 18.56 23.39 -18.29
N LYS A 25 18.34 23.39 -16.97
CA LYS A 25 17.18 24.00 -16.31
C LYS A 25 17.01 25.47 -16.69
N ASN A 26 18.10 26.23 -16.71
CA ASN A 26 18.10 27.63 -17.13
C ASN A 26 17.72 27.82 -18.61
N ALA A 27 18.18 26.93 -19.49
CA ALA A 27 17.88 26.99 -20.92
C ALA A 27 16.44 26.57 -21.25
N VAL A 28 15.83 25.69 -20.45
CA VAL A 28 14.49 25.13 -20.71
C VAL A 28 13.40 25.69 -19.78
N LYS A 29 13.67 26.80 -19.08
CA LYS A 29 12.76 27.44 -18.10
C LYS A 29 11.34 27.74 -18.60
N PHE A 30 11.14 27.77 -19.91
CA PHE A 30 9.84 28.00 -20.55
C PHE A 30 8.93 26.76 -20.53
N SER A 31 9.47 25.58 -20.21
CA SER A 31 8.73 24.32 -20.15
C SER A 31 8.82 23.70 -18.75
N THR A 32 7.73 23.07 -18.31
CA THR A 32 7.72 22.34 -17.04
C THR A 32 8.35 20.98 -17.25
N CYS A 33 9.51 20.75 -16.64
CA CYS A 33 10.24 19.49 -16.76
C CYS A 33 10.90 19.06 -15.45
N TYR A 34 11.11 17.75 -15.33
CA TYR A 34 11.95 17.14 -14.30
C TYR A 34 13.28 16.74 -14.90
N ILE A 35 14.37 16.95 -14.17
CA ILE A 35 15.73 16.63 -14.61
C ILE A 35 16.35 15.71 -13.56
N ASP A 36 16.55 14.45 -13.93
CA ASP A 36 17.04 13.41 -13.02
C ASP A 36 18.40 12.89 -13.48
N HIS A 37 19.30 12.65 -12.51
CA HIS A 37 20.54 11.89 -12.75
C HIS A 37 20.19 10.42 -12.80
N VAL A 38 20.44 9.78 -13.93
CA VAL A 38 20.15 8.35 -14.18
C VAL A 38 21.41 7.61 -14.64
N GLY A 39 21.28 6.32 -14.94
CA GLY A 39 22.41 5.49 -15.37
C GLY A 39 23.38 5.16 -14.25
N SER A 40 24.49 4.48 -14.58
CA SER A 40 25.43 3.98 -13.57
C SER A 40 26.17 5.09 -12.82
N THR A 41 26.38 6.26 -13.44
CA THR A 41 27.08 7.37 -12.80
C THR A 41 26.27 8.04 -11.69
N SER A 42 24.97 7.74 -11.61
CA SER A 42 24.06 8.23 -10.57
C SER A 42 24.01 7.37 -9.30
N VAL A 43 24.69 6.21 -9.30
CA VAL A 43 24.69 5.25 -8.20
C VAL A 43 26.06 5.30 -7.52
N ASN A 44 26.07 5.59 -6.22
CA ASN A 44 27.31 5.69 -5.46
C ASN A 44 28.04 4.33 -5.40
N GLY A 45 29.35 4.34 -5.62
CA GLY A 45 30.20 3.15 -5.61
C GLY A 45 30.11 2.25 -6.85
N LEU A 46 29.24 2.56 -7.82
CA LEU A 46 29.06 1.73 -9.02
C LEU A 46 30.00 2.15 -10.15
N CYS A 47 30.82 1.20 -10.64
CA CYS A 47 31.68 1.42 -11.81
C CYS A 47 30.86 1.74 -13.07
N GLY A 48 31.40 2.48 -14.03
CA GLY A 48 30.61 2.89 -15.20
C GLY A 48 31.44 3.44 -16.34
N LYS A 49 30.78 3.73 -17.46
CA LYS A 49 31.36 4.61 -18.47
C LYS A 49 31.38 6.03 -17.88
N PRO A 50 32.46 6.81 -18.03
CA PRO A 50 32.54 8.17 -17.52
C PRO A 50 31.71 9.12 -18.41
N ILE A 51 30.40 8.90 -18.43
CA ILE A 51 29.40 9.63 -19.19
C ILE A 51 28.19 9.85 -18.26
N ILE A 52 27.77 11.09 -18.09
CA ILE A 52 26.64 11.44 -17.24
C ILE A 52 25.34 11.25 -18.03
N ASP A 53 24.50 10.32 -17.60
CA ASP A 53 23.17 10.11 -18.19
C ASP A 53 22.13 10.97 -17.44
N ILE A 54 21.39 11.76 -18.20
CA ILE A 54 20.40 12.73 -17.71
C ILE A 54 19.05 12.38 -18.32
N LEU A 55 18.01 12.25 -17.50
CA LEU A 55 16.63 12.11 -17.94
C LEU A 55 15.92 13.45 -17.80
N ILE A 56 15.35 13.96 -18.90
CA ILE A 56 14.47 15.13 -18.92
C ILE A 56 13.05 14.65 -19.19
N SER A 57 12.21 14.71 -18.15
CA SER A 57 10.79 14.38 -18.27
C SER A 57 9.98 15.65 -18.54
N ILE A 58 9.48 15.84 -19.75
CA ILE A 58 8.72 17.03 -20.16
C ILE A 58 7.23 16.80 -19.95
N CYS A 59 6.56 17.68 -19.19
CA CYS A 59 5.12 17.55 -18.91
C CYS A 59 4.26 17.77 -20.17
N GLU A 60 4.63 18.75 -21.01
CA GLU A 60 3.91 19.10 -22.23
C GLU A 60 4.73 18.71 -23.46
N TRP A 61 4.42 17.58 -24.11
CA TRP A 61 5.20 17.08 -25.24
C TRP A 61 5.25 18.06 -26.42
N GLY A 62 4.26 18.95 -26.55
CA GLY A 62 4.25 20.02 -27.56
C GLY A 62 5.45 20.99 -27.47
N ASP A 63 6.13 21.07 -26.32
CA ASP A 63 7.33 21.89 -26.14
C ASP A 63 8.64 21.18 -26.51
N VAL A 64 8.60 19.88 -26.83
CA VAL A 64 9.82 19.05 -27.00
C VAL A 64 10.78 19.63 -28.04
N GLU A 65 10.27 20.15 -29.16
CA GLU A 65 11.11 20.73 -30.20
C GLU A 65 11.84 21.99 -29.70
N LYS A 66 11.16 22.83 -28.91
CA LYS A 66 11.78 24.01 -28.29
C LYS A 66 12.86 23.60 -27.29
N VAL A 67 12.60 22.56 -26.51
CA VAL A 67 13.58 21.99 -25.56
C VAL A 67 14.81 21.44 -26.30
N VAL A 68 14.60 20.67 -27.37
CA VAL A 68 15.68 20.16 -28.22
C VAL A 68 16.50 21.31 -28.83
N ILE A 69 15.85 22.38 -29.31
CA ILE A 69 16.54 23.57 -29.82
C ILE A 69 17.36 24.27 -28.72
N ALA A 70 16.81 24.40 -27.52
CA ALA A 70 17.52 24.98 -26.38
C ALA A 70 18.76 24.16 -26.00
N LEU A 71 18.66 22.82 -25.99
CA LEU A 71 19.78 21.93 -25.74
C LEU A 71 20.82 21.98 -26.87
N LYS A 72 20.42 22.08 -28.14
CA LYS A 72 21.36 22.27 -29.25
C LYS A 72 22.23 23.51 -29.06
N ARG A 73 21.66 24.61 -28.54
CA ARG A 73 22.43 25.83 -28.21
C ARG A 73 23.42 25.64 -27.07
N LEU A 74 23.19 24.66 -26.19
CA LEU A 74 24.13 24.24 -25.14
C LEU A 74 25.19 23.25 -25.63
N GLY A 75 25.21 22.93 -26.94
CA GLY A 75 26.18 22.02 -27.57
C GLY A 75 25.75 20.56 -27.67
N TYR A 76 24.46 20.25 -27.43
CA TYR A 76 23.95 18.89 -27.62
C TYR A 76 23.63 18.59 -29.08
N VAL A 77 23.89 17.36 -29.51
CA VAL A 77 23.57 16.85 -30.84
C VAL A 77 22.49 15.78 -30.70
N VAL A 78 21.45 15.84 -31.54
CA VAL A 78 20.41 14.79 -31.59
C VAL A 78 21.02 13.56 -32.24
N SER A 79 21.12 12.48 -31.46
CA SER A 79 21.66 11.20 -31.92
C SER A 79 20.57 10.22 -32.33
N GLU A 80 19.40 10.30 -31.70
CA GLU A 80 18.24 9.47 -32.03
C GLU A 80 16.94 10.25 -31.79
N LYS A 81 15.96 10.02 -32.67
CA LYS A 81 14.56 10.42 -32.50
C LYS A 81 13.71 9.19 -32.81
N CYS A 82 12.82 8.82 -31.90
CA CYS A 82 11.90 7.72 -32.09
C CYS A 82 10.48 8.26 -31.99
N ASP A 83 9.71 8.14 -33.07
CA ASP A 83 8.32 8.61 -33.13
C ASP A 83 7.32 7.56 -32.62
N ASP A 84 7.61 6.27 -32.81
CA ASP A 84 6.77 5.16 -32.33
C ASP A 84 6.71 5.07 -30.80
N ILE A 85 7.82 5.42 -30.14
CA ILE A 85 7.92 5.59 -28.69
C ILE A 85 8.46 7.01 -28.48
N PRO A 86 7.60 8.02 -28.32
CA PRO A 86 8.00 9.43 -28.33
C PRO A 86 9.16 9.71 -27.38
N ARG A 87 10.38 9.78 -27.94
CA ARG A 87 11.61 10.07 -27.20
C ARG A 87 12.66 10.72 -28.09
N TYR A 88 13.49 11.54 -27.45
CA TYR A 88 14.74 12.02 -28.02
C TYR A 88 15.93 11.50 -27.22
N PHE A 89 17.02 11.22 -27.91
CA PHE A 89 18.32 10.96 -27.31
C PHE A 89 19.36 11.93 -27.90
N LEU A 90 19.99 12.71 -27.02
CA LEU A 90 20.98 13.71 -27.38
C LEU A 90 22.30 13.42 -26.69
N THR A 91 23.39 13.75 -27.36
CA THR A 91 24.75 13.57 -26.83
C THR A 91 25.50 14.89 -26.85
N LYS A 92 26.36 15.09 -25.85
CA LYS A 92 27.31 16.20 -25.81
C LYS A 92 28.66 15.66 -25.40
N TYR A 93 29.61 15.72 -26.32
CA TYR A 93 30.98 15.27 -26.12
C TYR A 93 31.90 16.48 -26.29
N ASN A 94 32.20 17.17 -25.19
CA ASN A 94 33.14 18.29 -25.21
C ASN A 94 34.58 17.77 -25.26
N ASN A 95 35.50 18.60 -25.76
CA ASN A 95 36.94 18.29 -25.74
C ASN A 95 37.51 18.24 -24.30
N ASP A 96 36.83 18.85 -23.33
CA ASP A 96 37.23 18.95 -21.91
C ASP A 96 36.90 17.70 -21.07
N SER A 97 36.94 16.51 -21.66
CA SER A 97 36.67 15.19 -21.03
C SER A 97 35.26 14.92 -20.50
N LYS A 98 34.43 15.94 -20.19
CA LYS A 98 33.04 15.77 -19.73
C LYS A 98 32.12 15.35 -20.88
N LYS A 99 31.39 14.26 -20.69
CA LYS A 99 30.46 13.67 -21.66
C LYS A 99 29.08 13.52 -21.06
N TYR A 100 28.05 13.86 -21.83
CA TYR A 100 26.66 13.84 -21.38
C TYR A 100 25.77 13.12 -22.39
N HIS A 101 24.86 12.32 -21.85
CA HIS A 101 23.77 11.66 -22.56
C HIS A 101 22.46 12.20 -22.00
N VAL A 102 21.59 12.73 -22.86
CA VAL A 102 20.29 13.28 -22.46
C VAL A 102 19.19 12.47 -23.12
N HIS A 103 18.32 11.91 -22.29
CA HIS A 103 17.10 11.22 -22.68
C HIS A 103 15.92 12.15 -22.42
N ILE A 104 15.06 12.34 -23.41
CA ILE A 104 13.86 13.18 -23.28
C ILE A 104 12.64 12.34 -23.58
N CYS A 105 11.67 12.32 -22.66
CA CYS A 105 10.37 11.68 -22.85
C CYS A 105 9.31 12.37 -21.96
N GLU A 106 8.04 11.98 -22.10
CA GLU A 106 7.02 12.39 -21.13
C GLU A 106 7.17 11.57 -19.82
N PRO A 107 6.80 12.12 -18.65
CA PRO A 107 6.95 11.45 -17.34
C PRO A 107 6.30 10.06 -17.25
N HIS A 108 5.22 9.83 -18.01
CA HIS A 108 4.45 8.58 -17.99
C HIS A 108 4.92 7.57 -19.03
N ARG A 109 6.03 7.81 -19.74
CA ARG A 109 6.57 6.85 -20.72
C ARG A 109 7.41 5.80 -20.01
N GLN A 110 7.25 4.55 -20.45
CA GLN A 110 7.93 3.38 -19.88
C GLN A 110 9.46 3.57 -19.86
N TRP A 111 10.02 4.14 -20.94
CA TRP A 111 11.45 4.41 -21.07
C TRP A 111 12.03 5.20 -19.89
N GLY A 112 11.48 6.37 -19.57
CA GLY A 112 11.95 7.20 -18.46
C GLY A 112 11.74 6.53 -17.10
N ARG A 113 10.60 5.86 -16.92
CA ARG A 113 10.32 5.10 -15.69
C ARG A 113 11.34 4.00 -15.44
N ASP A 114 11.67 3.22 -16.47
CA ASP A 114 12.58 2.09 -16.36
C ASP A 114 13.99 2.55 -15.97
N MET A 115 14.45 3.69 -16.50
CA MET A 115 15.72 4.27 -16.11
C MET A 115 15.76 4.66 -14.62
N LEU A 116 14.67 5.24 -14.10
CA LEU A 116 14.55 5.62 -12.69
C LEU A 116 14.42 4.40 -11.77
N ILE A 117 13.60 3.41 -12.15
CA ILE A 117 13.44 2.16 -11.40
C ILE A 117 14.79 1.44 -11.31
N PHE A 118 15.45 1.24 -12.44
CA PHE A 118 16.72 0.51 -12.49
C PHE A 118 17.82 1.20 -11.67
N LYS A 119 17.90 2.54 -11.69
CA LYS A 119 18.79 3.31 -10.81
C LYS A 119 18.49 3.01 -9.34
N ASN A 120 17.23 3.09 -8.94
CA ASN A 120 16.83 2.93 -7.54
C ASN A 120 17.15 1.52 -7.04
N GLU A 121 16.90 0.49 -7.86
CA GLU A 121 17.26 -0.89 -7.56
C GLU A 121 18.76 -1.05 -7.27
N LEU A 122 19.61 -0.47 -8.14
CA LEU A 122 21.06 -0.47 -7.94
C LEU A 122 21.52 0.31 -6.70
N THR A 123 20.69 1.24 -6.20
CA THR A 123 21.01 2.06 -5.03
C THR A 123 20.62 1.37 -3.72
N VAL A 124 19.57 0.54 -3.75
CA VAL A 124 19.02 -0.12 -2.56
C VAL A 124 19.61 -1.53 -2.37
N ASP A 125 19.94 -2.23 -3.46
CA ASP A 125 20.40 -3.62 -3.45
C ASP A 125 21.90 -3.70 -3.80
N ASP A 126 22.74 -3.77 -2.77
CA ASP A 126 24.21 -3.84 -2.90
C ASP A 126 24.69 -5.09 -3.65
N GLU A 127 23.98 -6.21 -3.50
CA GLU A 127 24.34 -7.48 -4.17
C GLU A 127 24.05 -7.38 -5.66
N PHE A 128 22.85 -6.91 -6.01
CA PHE A 128 22.46 -6.63 -7.39
C PHE A 128 23.38 -5.61 -8.07
N SER A 129 23.79 -4.56 -7.34
CA SER A 129 24.74 -3.56 -7.81
C SER A 129 26.12 -4.17 -8.15
N LYS A 130 26.61 -5.10 -7.32
CA LYS A 130 27.86 -5.85 -7.57
C LYS A 130 27.74 -6.77 -8.78
N GLU A 131 26.64 -7.51 -8.91
CA GLU A 131 26.38 -8.36 -10.09
C GLU A 131 26.40 -7.54 -11.37
N TYR A 132 25.74 -6.37 -11.36
CA TYR A 132 25.73 -5.47 -12.50
C TYR A 132 27.12 -4.90 -12.82
N ALA A 133 27.93 -4.61 -11.80
CA ALA A 133 29.32 -4.18 -11.97
C ALA A 133 30.19 -5.27 -12.63
N ILE A 134 30.06 -6.53 -12.19
CA ILE A 134 30.76 -7.68 -12.74
C ILE A 134 30.37 -7.88 -14.21
N LEU A 135 29.07 -7.87 -14.51
CA LEU A 135 28.54 -7.99 -15.87
C LEU A 135 29.15 -6.93 -16.80
N LYS A 136 29.15 -5.66 -16.38
CA LYS A 136 29.71 -4.56 -17.19
C LYS A 136 31.20 -4.75 -17.47
N LYS A 137 31.98 -5.18 -16.47
CA LYS A 137 33.42 -5.45 -16.63
C LYS A 137 33.64 -6.60 -17.64
N SER A 138 32.89 -7.69 -17.52
CA SER A 138 32.94 -8.83 -18.45
C SER A 138 32.55 -8.45 -19.88
N LEU A 139 31.46 -7.70 -20.05
CA LEU A 139 31.01 -7.23 -21.37
C LEU A 139 31.99 -6.25 -22.00
N ALA A 140 32.64 -5.39 -21.21
CA ALA A 140 33.65 -4.46 -21.71
C ALA A 140 34.91 -5.19 -22.22
N GLN A 141 35.27 -6.31 -21.60
CA GLN A 141 36.37 -7.17 -22.07
C GLN A 141 35.98 -7.93 -23.35
N THR A 142 34.78 -8.50 -23.37
CA THR A 142 34.30 -9.32 -24.51
C THR A 142 33.98 -8.47 -25.75
N HIS A 143 33.46 -7.25 -25.56
CA HIS A 143 33.02 -6.35 -26.62
C HIS A 143 33.82 -5.04 -26.65
N GLU A 144 35.15 -5.13 -26.50
CA GLU A 144 36.04 -3.96 -26.34
C GLU A 144 35.85 -2.92 -27.46
N ASN A 145 35.63 -3.36 -28.70
CA ASN A 145 35.44 -2.50 -29.88
C ASN A 145 34.00 -2.52 -30.44
N ASP A 146 33.05 -3.13 -29.73
CA ASP A 146 31.67 -3.31 -30.16
C ASP A 146 30.69 -2.72 -29.14
N ILE A 147 30.36 -1.45 -29.33
CA ILE A 147 29.42 -0.72 -28.46
C ILE A 147 28.02 -1.34 -28.53
N VAL A 148 27.60 -1.86 -29.69
CA VAL A 148 26.27 -2.44 -29.88
C VAL A 148 26.17 -3.77 -29.13
N GLY A 149 27.17 -4.65 -29.26
CA GLY A 149 27.26 -5.88 -28.48
C GLY A 149 27.29 -5.63 -26.98
N TYR A 150 28.07 -4.64 -26.53
CA TYR A 150 28.08 -4.22 -25.12
C TYR A 150 26.70 -3.72 -24.64
N MET A 151 25.97 -2.97 -25.47
CA MET A 151 24.63 -2.50 -25.13
C MET A 151 23.63 -3.65 -25.05
N ASN A 152 23.64 -4.54 -26.03
CA ASN A 152 22.74 -5.70 -26.09
C ASN A 152 23.00 -6.68 -24.94
N GLY A 153 24.26 -6.94 -24.58
CA GLY A 153 24.60 -7.83 -23.47
C GLY A 153 24.11 -7.36 -22.10
N LYS A 154 23.85 -6.06 -21.92
CA LYS A 154 23.22 -5.52 -20.69
C LYS A 154 21.71 -5.61 -20.71
N LYS A 155 21.11 -5.68 -21.90
CA LYS A 155 19.67 -5.52 -22.08
C LYS A 155 18.90 -6.58 -21.31
N ASP A 156 19.27 -7.85 -21.45
CA ASP A 156 18.58 -8.96 -20.80
C ASP A 156 18.65 -8.86 -19.26
N PHE A 157 19.79 -8.48 -18.71
CA PHE A 157 19.95 -8.28 -17.26
C PHE A 157 19.06 -7.15 -16.74
N ILE A 158 19.04 -6.02 -17.45
CA ILE A 158 18.20 -4.87 -17.10
C ILE A 158 16.72 -5.25 -17.19
N GLU A 159 16.30 -5.85 -18.30
CA GLU A 159 14.91 -6.25 -18.51
C GLU A 159 14.45 -7.33 -17.52
N ASN A 160 15.32 -8.27 -17.16
CA ASN A 160 15.03 -9.27 -16.12
C ASN A 160 14.74 -8.59 -14.79
N ARG A 161 15.62 -7.69 -14.31
CA ARG A 161 15.36 -6.99 -13.05
C ARG A 161 14.12 -6.12 -13.12
N LEU A 162 13.91 -5.41 -14.23
CA LEU A 162 12.70 -4.59 -14.39
C LEU A 162 11.42 -5.44 -14.41
N ARG A 163 11.45 -6.65 -14.98
CA ARG A 163 10.35 -7.62 -14.88
C ARG A 163 10.15 -8.09 -13.44
N GLU A 164 11.22 -8.40 -12.72
CA GLU A 164 11.17 -8.76 -11.29
C GLU A 164 10.57 -7.63 -10.45
N VAL A 165 11.01 -6.39 -10.64
CA VAL A 165 10.54 -5.22 -9.88
C VAL A 165 9.13 -4.80 -10.26
N GLY A 166 8.78 -4.87 -11.55
CA GLY A 166 7.41 -4.77 -12.02
C GLY A 166 6.51 -5.85 -11.42
N SER A 167 7.07 -7.01 -11.06
CA SER A 167 6.39 -8.05 -10.30
C SER A 167 6.40 -7.80 -8.77
N GLU A 168 7.39 -7.07 -8.25
CA GLU A 168 7.54 -6.70 -6.84
C GLU A 168 6.49 -5.68 -6.37
N PHE A 169 6.21 -4.65 -7.18
CA PHE A 169 5.15 -3.66 -6.94
C PHE A 169 3.91 -3.90 -7.84
N GLY A 170 3.65 -5.16 -8.20
CA GLY A 170 2.49 -5.56 -8.97
C GLY A 170 1.22 -5.66 -8.12
N VAL A 171 0.05 -5.59 -8.77
CA VAL A 171 -1.26 -5.74 -8.12
C VAL A 171 -1.33 -7.01 -7.28
N ASN A 172 -0.86 -8.15 -7.80
CA ASN A 172 -0.82 -9.43 -7.09
C ASN A 172 -0.02 -9.37 -5.79
N ARG A 173 1.13 -8.71 -5.80
CA ARG A 173 1.99 -8.60 -4.62
C ARG A 173 1.42 -7.62 -3.61
N LEU A 174 0.85 -6.50 -4.04
CA LEU A 174 0.11 -5.58 -3.17
C LEU A 174 -1.09 -6.28 -2.52
N LEU A 175 -1.85 -7.10 -3.25
CA LEU A 175 -2.93 -7.91 -2.70
C LEU A 175 -2.42 -8.94 -1.68
N SER A 176 -1.23 -9.51 -1.91
CA SER A 176 -0.58 -10.46 -1.01
C SER A 176 -0.14 -9.77 0.29
N TYR A 177 0.52 -8.61 0.20
CA TYR A 177 0.86 -7.79 1.36
C TYR A 177 -0.38 -7.29 2.10
N GLN A 178 -1.40 -6.80 1.39
CA GLN A 178 -2.68 -6.40 1.98
C GLN A 178 -3.24 -7.52 2.86
N ARG A 179 -3.24 -8.76 2.36
CA ARG A 179 -3.76 -9.91 3.11
C ARG A 179 -2.87 -10.29 4.28
N ALA A 180 -1.54 -10.31 4.10
CA ALA A 180 -0.59 -10.64 5.15
C ALA A 180 -0.68 -9.66 6.33
N GLU A 181 -0.69 -8.36 6.03
CA GLU A 181 -0.86 -7.27 7.00
C GLU A 181 -2.21 -7.34 7.72
N SER A 182 -3.29 -7.56 6.98
CA SER A 182 -4.64 -7.68 7.55
C SER A 182 -4.77 -8.89 8.48
N ASN A 183 -4.20 -10.05 8.10
CA ASN A 183 -4.18 -11.25 8.95
C ASN A 183 -3.39 -11.00 10.24
N LYS A 184 -2.25 -10.29 10.15
CA LYS A 184 -1.45 -9.95 11.34
C LYS A 184 -2.20 -9.00 12.26
N ALA A 185 -2.87 -7.99 11.71
CA ALA A 185 -3.74 -7.09 12.46
C ALA A 185 -4.90 -7.84 13.16
N GLU A 186 -5.54 -8.79 12.47
CA GLU A 186 -6.59 -9.66 13.06
C GLU A 186 -6.03 -10.51 14.22
N SER A 187 -4.85 -11.11 14.05
CA SER A 187 -4.21 -11.90 15.11
C SER A 187 -3.90 -11.06 16.35
N LEU A 188 -3.39 -9.83 16.17
CA LEU A 188 -3.15 -8.90 17.28
C LEU A 188 -4.46 -8.48 17.94
N GLN A 189 -5.52 -8.23 17.16
CA GLN A 189 -6.85 -7.91 17.68
C GLN A 189 -7.38 -9.02 18.60
N ILE A 190 -7.24 -10.29 18.21
CA ILE A 190 -7.66 -11.43 19.05
C ILE A 190 -6.89 -11.44 20.38
N ARG A 191 -5.57 -11.22 20.35
CA ARG A 191 -4.74 -11.17 21.57
C ARG A 191 -5.12 -10.00 22.47
N MET A 192 -5.41 -8.84 21.89
CA MET A 192 -5.90 -7.67 22.62
C MET A 192 -7.23 -7.96 23.32
N MET A 193 -8.19 -8.59 22.61
CA MET A 193 -9.47 -8.98 23.20
C MET A 193 -9.28 -9.98 24.36
N ALA A 194 -8.37 -10.95 24.22
CA ALA A 194 -8.05 -11.90 25.29
C ALA A 194 -7.45 -11.22 26.52
N LEU A 195 -6.51 -10.29 26.33
CA LEU A 195 -5.92 -9.49 27.42
C LEU A 195 -6.95 -8.60 28.11
N GLN A 196 -7.84 -7.98 27.34
CA GLN A 196 -8.91 -7.16 27.89
C GLN A 196 -9.86 -8.00 28.76
N PHE A 197 -10.20 -9.20 28.32
CA PHE A 197 -10.97 -10.15 29.11
C PHE A 197 -10.22 -10.58 30.39
N LEU A 198 -8.91 -10.84 30.30
CA LEU A 198 -8.07 -11.18 31.45
C LEU A 198 -8.02 -10.05 32.49
N ILE A 199 -7.81 -8.79 32.06
CA ILE A 199 -7.85 -7.61 32.94
C ILE A 199 -9.18 -7.54 33.70
N SER A 200 -10.25 -7.86 33.01
CA SER A 200 -11.61 -7.82 33.55
C SER A 200 -11.86 -8.92 34.57
N ILE A 201 -11.30 -10.12 34.35
CA ILE A 201 -11.30 -11.20 35.34
C ILE A 201 -10.51 -10.78 36.59
N LEU A 202 -9.31 -10.23 36.41
CA LEU A 202 -8.49 -9.77 37.54
C LEU A 202 -9.23 -8.72 38.37
N ALA A 203 -9.90 -7.78 37.70
CA ALA A 203 -10.74 -6.78 38.36
C ALA A 203 -11.91 -7.43 39.11
N ALA A 204 -12.60 -8.40 38.52
CA ALA A 204 -13.71 -9.11 39.17
C ALA A 204 -13.26 -9.92 40.40
N VAL A 205 -12.12 -10.63 40.31
CA VAL A 205 -11.55 -11.39 41.43
C VAL A 205 -11.14 -10.46 42.57
N SER A 206 -10.59 -9.28 42.26
CA SER A 206 -10.15 -8.30 43.26
C SER A 206 -11.27 -7.87 44.22
N VAL A 207 -12.53 -7.94 43.78
CA VAL A 207 -13.69 -7.56 44.60
C VAL A 207 -13.87 -8.49 45.82
N TYR A 208 -13.53 -9.77 45.67
CA TYR A 208 -13.73 -10.79 46.70
C TYR A 208 -12.48 -11.03 47.57
N CYS A 209 -11.34 -10.42 47.23
CA CYS A 209 -10.12 -10.52 48.01
C CYS A 209 -10.08 -9.43 49.10
N SER A 210 -9.90 -9.83 50.36
CA SER A 210 -9.74 -8.94 51.51
C SER A 210 -8.28 -8.76 51.97
N GLN A 211 -7.35 -9.57 51.45
CA GLN A 211 -5.92 -9.50 51.78
C GLN A 211 -5.21 -8.44 50.94
N ASN A 212 -4.56 -7.47 51.61
CA ASN A 212 -3.88 -6.35 50.95
C ASN A 212 -2.76 -6.81 50.01
N ASP A 213 -1.98 -7.83 50.39
CA ASP A 213 -0.89 -8.34 49.57
C ASP A 213 -1.39 -8.91 48.23
N VAL A 214 -2.48 -9.68 48.27
CA VAL A 214 -3.09 -10.26 47.05
C VAL A 214 -3.64 -9.17 46.15
N LEU A 215 -4.31 -8.15 46.73
CA LEU A 215 -4.83 -7.01 45.98
C LEU A 215 -3.71 -6.23 45.27
N PHE A 216 -2.57 -6.02 45.95
CA PHE A 216 -1.41 -5.36 45.38
C PHE A 216 -0.85 -6.12 44.16
N TRP A 217 -0.69 -7.44 44.27
CA TRP A 217 -0.22 -8.27 43.14
C TRP A 217 -1.21 -8.34 41.99
N LEU A 218 -2.52 -8.40 42.26
CA LEU A 218 -3.57 -8.31 41.23
C LEU A 218 -3.52 -6.97 40.49
N ALA A 219 -3.30 -5.86 41.20
CA ALA A 219 -3.17 -4.53 40.62
C ALA A 219 -1.93 -4.43 39.71
N ILE A 220 -0.77 -4.93 40.16
CA ILE A 220 0.44 -5.01 39.32
C ILE A 220 0.18 -5.84 38.07
N GLY A 221 -0.44 -7.02 38.22
CA GLY A 221 -0.78 -7.89 37.09
C GLY A 221 -1.70 -7.22 36.08
N GLY A 222 -2.74 -6.52 36.55
CA GLY A 222 -3.64 -5.74 35.71
C GLY A 222 -2.93 -4.60 34.98
N PHE A 223 -2.04 -3.88 35.66
CA PHE A 223 -1.24 -2.80 35.07
C PHE A 223 -0.29 -3.32 33.97
N ILE A 224 0.39 -4.44 34.22
CA ILE A 224 1.25 -5.08 33.20
C ILE A 224 0.41 -5.51 31.99
N CYS A 225 -0.75 -6.13 32.21
CA CYS A 225 -1.64 -6.52 31.11
C CYS A 225 -2.11 -5.31 30.30
N MET A 226 -2.38 -4.18 30.95
CA MET A 226 -2.74 -2.92 30.28
C MET A 226 -1.59 -2.38 29.43
N LEU A 227 -0.34 -2.40 29.93
CA LEU A 227 0.83 -2.00 29.14
C LEU A 227 1.03 -2.90 27.93
N ILE A 228 0.91 -4.21 28.09
CA ILE A 228 1.00 -5.16 26.97
C ILE A 228 -0.11 -4.87 25.94
N TRP A 229 -1.35 -4.67 26.40
CA TRP A 229 -2.48 -4.33 25.53
C TRP A 229 -2.20 -3.06 24.72
N PHE A 230 -1.62 -2.02 25.34
CA PHE A 230 -1.26 -0.78 24.67
C PHE A 230 -0.25 -0.99 23.53
N PHE A 231 0.83 -1.75 23.77
CA PHE A 231 1.81 -2.04 22.72
C PHE A 231 1.23 -2.90 21.59
N LEU A 232 0.37 -3.88 21.92
CA LEU A 232 -0.34 -4.67 20.91
C LEU A 232 -1.29 -3.79 20.07
N SER A 233 -1.97 -2.82 20.70
CA SER A 233 -2.84 -1.87 20.01
C SER A 233 -2.07 -1.02 18.99
N GLN A 234 -0.89 -0.50 19.36
CA GLN A 234 -0.03 0.23 18.43
C GLN A 234 0.43 -0.65 17.25
N GLY A 235 0.82 -1.89 17.52
CA GLY A 235 1.18 -2.85 16.47
C GLY A 235 0.00 -3.17 15.54
N GLN A 236 -1.18 -3.39 16.10
CA GLN A 236 -2.40 -3.69 15.35
C GLN A 236 -2.76 -2.55 14.39
N GLN A 237 -2.69 -1.30 14.86
CA GLN A 237 -3.00 -0.14 14.03
C GLN A 237 -2.00 0.05 12.89
N ARG A 238 -0.70 -0.20 13.14
CA ARG A 238 0.34 -0.12 12.10
C ARG A 238 0.10 -1.12 10.96
N HIS A 239 -0.11 -2.40 11.31
CA HIS A 239 -0.39 -3.45 10.32
C HIS A 239 -1.69 -3.17 9.56
N ARG A 240 -2.74 -2.72 10.26
CA ARG A 240 -4.00 -2.34 9.62
C ARG A 240 -3.81 -1.22 8.60
N SER A 241 -3.13 -0.14 8.98
CA SER A 241 -2.88 1.01 8.10
C SER A 241 -2.04 0.63 6.87
N ALA A 242 -1.07 -0.27 7.02
CA ALA A 242 -0.29 -0.80 5.91
C ALA A 242 -1.16 -1.59 4.93
N GLY A 243 -2.03 -2.48 5.44
CA GLY A 243 -3.00 -3.21 4.62
C GLY A 243 -3.97 -2.29 3.88
N ASP A 244 -4.51 -1.27 4.54
CA ASP A 244 -5.40 -0.28 3.93
C ASP A 244 -4.69 0.57 2.87
N GLN A 245 -3.40 0.85 3.03
CA GLN A 245 -2.59 1.52 2.01
C GLN A 245 -2.36 0.65 0.77
N ALA A 246 -2.06 -0.64 0.93
CA ALA A 246 -1.98 -1.58 -0.18
C ALA A 246 -3.29 -1.64 -0.96
N ARG A 247 -4.43 -1.73 -0.27
CA ARG A 247 -5.77 -1.74 -0.88
C ARG A 247 -6.00 -0.49 -1.74
N ARG A 248 -5.65 0.70 -1.23
CA ARG A 248 -5.79 1.96 -1.99
C ARG A 248 -4.91 1.97 -3.24
N ALA A 249 -3.67 1.51 -3.13
CA ALA A 249 -2.76 1.40 -4.27
C ALA A 249 -3.31 0.42 -5.34
N VAL A 250 -3.88 -0.71 -4.91
CA VAL A 250 -4.54 -1.66 -5.81
C VAL A 250 -5.69 -1.01 -6.58
N LEU A 251 -6.57 -0.24 -5.93
CA LEU A 251 -7.66 0.46 -6.62
C LEU A 251 -7.16 1.41 -7.71
N LEU A 252 -6.05 2.13 -7.47
CA LEU A 252 -5.45 3.02 -8.46
C LEU A 252 -4.84 2.25 -9.63
N ILE A 253 -3.99 1.27 -9.32
CA ILE A 253 -3.21 0.54 -10.33
C ILE A 253 -4.11 -0.38 -11.13
N SER A 254 -4.89 -1.23 -10.47
CA SER A 254 -5.78 -2.17 -11.15
C SER A 254 -6.99 -1.46 -11.76
N GLY A 255 -7.61 -0.53 -11.02
CA GLY A 255 -8.82 0.14 -11.47
C GLY A 255 -8.57 1.11 -12.61
N LEU A 256 -7.56 1.98 -12.51
CA LEU A 256 -7.34 3.09 -13.43
C LEU A 256 -6.04 3.00 -14.25
N ASN A 257 -5.19 2.00 -14.03
CA ASN A 257 -3.82 1.97 -14.54
C ASN A 257 -3.01 3.22 -14.09
N ALA A 258 -3.37 3.79 -12.95
CA ALA A 258 -2.70 4.93 -12.34
C ALA A 258 -1.53 4.43 -11.50
N ILE A 259 -0.39 4.24 -12.18
CA ILE A 259 0.85 3.75 -11.56
C ILE A 259 1.47 4.87 -10.70
N PRO A 260 1.68 4.67 -9.38
CA PRO A 260 2.31 5.68 -8.55
C PRO A 260 3.79 5.89 -8.93
N SER A 261 4.34 7.05 -8.57
CA SER A 261 5.76 7.33 -8.79
C SER A 261 6.65 6.39 -7.98
N ALA A 262 7.90 6.18 -8.41
CA ALA A 262 8.84 5.29 -7.71
C ALA A 262 9.02 5.65 -6.23
N GLY A 263 9.08 6.93 -5.89
CA GLY A 263 9.15 7.39 -4.49
C GLY A 263 7.90 7.06 -3.69
N GLN A 264 6.71 7.06 -4.30
CA GLN A 264 5.49 6.59 -3.64
C GLN A 264 5.46 5.07 -3.51
N ASN A 265 5.97 4.33 -4.49
CA ASN A 265 6.08 2.88 -4.42
C ASN A 265 6.97 2.45 -3.24
N LEU A 266 8.15 3.06 -3.10
CA LEU A 266 9.04 2.86 -1.96
C LEU A 266 8.33 3.16 -0.63
N ARG A 267 7.67 4.32 -0.55
CA ARG A 267 6.92 4.72 0.66
C ARG A 267 5.79 3.75 1.02
N ILE A 268 5.16 3.12 0.03
CA ILE A 268 4.12 2.10 0.25
C ILE A 268 4.78 0.80 0.73
N SER A 269 5.85 0.35 0.08
CA SER A 269 6.55 -0.89 0.43
C SER A 269 7.18 -0.83 1.82
N ASP A 270 7.75 0.31 2.21
CA ASP A 270 8.39 0.53 3.52
C ASP A 270 7.41 0.37 4.70
N LYS A 271 6.10 0.44 4.44
CA LYS A 271 5.09 0.22 5.49
C LYS A 271 4.77 -1.25 5.72
N PHE A 272 5.14 -2.14 4.80
CA PHE A 272 4.91 -3.58 4.97
C PHE A 272 5.94 -4.16 5.94
N ASN A 273 5.44 -4.74 7.03
CA ASN A 273 6.22 -5.34 8.10
C ASN A 273 6.09 -6.86 8.13
N VAL A 274 5.22 -7.43 7.30
CA VAL A 274 4.96 -8.88 7.24
C VAL A 274 5.48 -9.43 5.92
N ALA A 275 6.36 -10.43 6.01
CA ALA A 275 6.84 -11.17 4.85
C ALA A 275 5.71 -11.98 4.19
N ILE A 276 5.71 -12.04 2.86
CA ILE A 276 4.75 -12.83 2.09
C ILE A 276 5.17 -14.31 2.15
N THR A 277 4.21 -15.18 2.47
CA THR A 277 4.34 -16.63 2.38
C THR A 277 3.46 -17.19 1.25
N LYS A 278 3.69 -18.45 0.86
CA LYS A 278 2.88 -19.14 -0.17
C LYS A 278 1.37 -19.10 0.11
N GLU A 279 0.97 -19.14 1.37
CA GLU A 279 -0.45 -19.10 1.80
C GLU A 279 -1.10 -17.72 1.63
N THR A 280 -0.26 -16.67 1.65
CA THR A 280 -0.69 -15.28 1.50
C THR A 280 -0.65 -14.80 0.05
N LEU A 281 -0.10 -15.59 -0.88
CA LEU A 281 -0.08 -15.25 -2.29
C LEU A 281 -1.50 -15.09 -2.82
N ARG A 282 -1.74 -13.95 -3.47
CA ARG A 282 -3.00 -13.62 -4.12
C ARG A 282 -2.75 -13.18 -5.54
N ARG A 283 -3.62 -13.64 -6.43
CA ARG A 283 -3.73 -13.12 -7.78
C ARG A 283 -4.96 -12.24 -7.87
N GLU A 284 -4.86 -11.18 -8.66
CA GLU A 284 -5.94 -10.25 -8.95
C GLU A 284 -7.17 -10.97 -9.51
N GLU A 285 -6.94 -11.96 -10.38
CA GLU A 285 -7.96 -12.84 -10.95
C GLU A 285 -8.77 -13.58 -9.88
N ASP A 286 -8.11 -13.97 -8.78
CA ASP A 286 -8.74 -14.68 -7.67
C ASP A 286 -9.37 -13.69 -6.65
N HIS A 287 -9.09 -12.39 -6.78
CA HIS A 287 -9.50 -11.36 -5.81
C HIS A 287 -10.71 -10.56 -6.27
N PHE A 288 -10.68 -10.03 -7.49
CA PHE A 288 -11.80 -9.28 -8.08
C PHE A 288 -12.53 -10.14 -9.10
N SER A 289 -13.84 -10.01 -9.21
CA SER A 289 -14.64 -10.66 -10.24
C SER A 289 -14.58 -9.94 -11.58
N THR A 290 -14.40 -8.62 -11.58
CA THR A 290 -14.33 -7.82 -12.82
C THR A 290 -13.13 -8.20 -13.69
N ARG A 291 -13.38 -8.29 -15.00
CA ARG A 291 -12.39 -8.55 -16.05
C ARG A 291 -12.28 -7.39 -17.04
N GLU A 292 -12.92 -6.27 -16.73
CA GLU A 292 -12.80 -5.06 -17.53
C GLU A 292 -11.35 -4.58 -17.61
N LYS A 293 -10.98 -3.90 -18.70
CA LYS A 293 -9.67 -3.24 -18.76
C LYS A 293 -9.66 -2.04 -17.80
N PRO A 294 -8.49 -1.60 -17.31
CA PRO A 294 -8.40 -0.43 -16.45
C PRO A 294 -9.15 0.78 -17.02
N SER A 295 -10.11 1.28 -16.26
CA SER A 295 -11.08 2.31 -16.61
C SER A 295 -11.89 2.71 -15.37
N TYR A 296 -12.59 3.84 -15.44
CA TYR A 296 -13.52 4.24 -14.38
C TYR A 296 -14.61 3.19 -14.11
N LYS A 297 -15.03 2.46 -15.15
CA LYS A 297 -15.93 1.30 -15.02
C LYS A 297 -15.30 0.21 -14.14
N ARG A 298 -14.07 -0.22 -14.45
CA ARG A 298 -13.37 -1.25 -13.66
C ARG A 298 -13.21 -0.83 -12.21
N LEU A 299 -12.78 0.42 -11.96
CA LEU A 299 -12.65 0.95 -10.60
C LEU A 299 -13.98 0.86 -9.82
N VAL A 300 -15.08 1.28 -10.43
CA VAL A 300 -16.41 1.24 -9.81
C VAL A 300 -16.85 -0.20 -9.52
N GLU A 301 -16.62 -1.14 -10.45
CA GLU A 301 -16.93 -2.57 -10.23
C GLU A 301 -16.07 -3.19 -9.11
N MET A 302 -14.80 -2.81 -8.98
CA MET A 302 -13.95 -3.24 -7.87
C MET A 302 -14.46 -2.73 -6.51
N ILE A 303 -14.92 -1.46 -6.47
CA ILE A 303 -15.51 -0.85 -5.28
C ILE A 303 -16.86 -1.51 -4.94
N GLU A 304 -17.68 -1.82 -5.95
CA GLU A 304 -18.95 -2.52 -5.79
C GLU A 304 -18.75 -3.86 -5.08
N GLU A 305 -17.86 -4.70 -5.59
CA GLU A 305 -17.52 -5.96 -4.95
C GLU A 305 -17.00 -5.70 -3.54
N SER A 306 -15.94 -4.91 -3.39
CA SER A 306 -15.32 -4.70 -2.08
C SER A 306 -16.31 -4.15 -1.03
N SER A 307 -17.22 -3.25 -1.43
CA SER A 307 -18.26 -2.68 -0.56
C SER A 307 -19.36 -3.68 -0.23
N TYR A 308 -19.80 -4.53 -1.16
CA TYR A 308 -20.77 -5.59 -0.91
C TYR A 308 -20.30 -6.52 0.21
N TRP A 309 -19.07 -7.05 0.06
CA TRP A 309 -18.49 -8.00 0.99
C TRP A 309 -18.27 -7.36 2.36
N THR A 310 -17.70 -6.14 2.38
CA THR A 310 -17.41 -5.44 3.63
C THR A 310 -18.70 -5.05 4.36
N CYS A 311 -19.72 -4.52 3.66
CA CYS A 311 -21.02 -4.20 4.25
C CYS A 311 -21.64 -5.42 4.95
N TYR A 312 -21.61 -6.59 4.28
CA TYR A 312 -22.15 -7.81 4.86
C TYR A 312 -21.39 -8.26 6.11
N LEU A 313 -20.06 -8.15 6.10
CA LEU A 313 -19.20 -8.46 7.26
C LEU A 313 -19.48 -7.53 8.43
N GLN A 314 -19.65 -6.22 8.19
CA GLN A 314 -19.96 -5.26 9.25
C GLN A 314 -21.38 -5.47 9.82
N LYS A 315 -22.38 -5.76 8.97
CA LYS A 315 -23.73 -6.13 9.42
C LYS A 315 -23.71 -7.38 10.30
N THR A 316 -22.92 -8.37 9.93
CA THR A 316 -22.81 -9.61 10.69
C THR A 316 -22.07 -9.38 12.01
N SER A 317 -20.98 -8.61 11.98
CA SER A 317 -20.23 -8.22 13.18
C SER A 317 -21.11 -7.45 14.18
N ALA A 318 -21.94 -6.51 13.71
CA ALA A 318 -22.92 -5.83 14.55
C ALA A 318 -23.93 -6.81 15.21
N LYS A 319 -24.43 -7.80 14.46
CA LYS A 319 -25.36 -8.80 15.01
C LYS A 319 -24.70 -9.64 16.10
N VAL A 320 -23.48 -10.12 15.85
CA VAL A 320 -22.71 -10.90 16.84
C VAL A 320 -22.44 -10.05 18.08
N MET A 321 -22.00 -8.80 17.91
CA MET A 321 -21.74 -7.89 19.02
C MET A 321 -23.01 -7.61 19.84
N TRP A 322 -24.17 -7.44 19.19
CA TRP A 322 -25.45 -7.27 19.88
C TRP A 322 -25.83 -8.48 20.73
N VAL A 323 -25.62 -9.70 20.21
CA VAL A 323 -25.84 -10.93 20.98
C VAL A 323 -24.89 -10.99 22.19
N LEU A 324 -23.59 -10.73 21.99
CA LEU A 324 -22.60 -10.72 23.08
C LEU A 324 -22.95 -9.69 24.15
N LEU A 325 -23.34 -8.48 23.76
CA LEU A 325 -23.77 -7.43 24.68
C LEU A 325 -25.03 -7.84 25.45
N SER A 326 -25.99 -8.48 24.78
CA SER A 326 -27.23 -8.96 25.42
C SER A 326 -26.92 -10.03 26.46
N ILE A 327 -26.04 -10.99 26.14
CA ILE A 327 -25.57 -12.01 27.09
C ILE A 327 -24.86 -11.36 28.27
N LEU A 328 -24.00 -10.37 28.02
CA LEU A 328 -23.30 -9.64 29.08
C LEU A 328 -24.28 -8.92 30.02
N VAL A 329 -25.29 -8.23 29.48
CA VAL A 329 -26.32 -7.56 30.28
C VAL A 329 -27.10 -8.57 31.12
N ILE A 330 -27.49 -9.71 30.55
CA ILE A 330 -28.17 -10.78 31.30
C ILE A 330 -27.27 -11.32 32.43
N ALA A 331 -25.99 -11.59 32.14
CA ALA A 331 -25.04 -12.06 33.13
C ALA A 331 -24.86 -11.06 34.28
N ILE A 332 -24.76 -9.75 33.95
CA ILE A 332 -24.72 -8.68 34.94
C ILE A 332 -25.98 -8.71 35.82
N CYS A 333 -27.17 -8.73 35.21
CA CYS A 333 -28.44 -8.77 35.94
C CYS A 333 -28.54 -9.98 36.88
N LEU A 334 -28.09 -11.16 36.44
CA LEU A 334 -28.08 -12.38 37.25
C LEU A 334 -27.11 -12.27 38.44
N VAL A 335 -25.89 -11.79 38.21
CA VAL A 335 -24.89 -11.60 39.28
C VAL A 335 -25.40 -10.58 40.30
N THR A 336 -25.97 -9.46 39.84
CA THR A 336 -26.54 -8.45 40.74
C THR A 336 -27.76 -8.97 41.49
N GLY A 337 -28.64 -9.73 40.84
CA GLY A 337 -29.83 -10.30 41.46
C GLY A 337 -29.48 -11.32 42.54
N ALA A 338 -28.53 -12.21 42.28
CA ALA A 338 -28.04 -13.18 43.25
C ALA A 338 -27.31 -12.51 44.43
N ALA A 339 -26.60 -11.42 44.19
CA ALA A 339 -25.93 -10.67 45.25
C ALA A 339 -26.93 -9.92 46.15
N ILE A 340 -28.04 -9.42 45.59
CA ILE A 340 -29.13 -8.77 46.35
C ILE A 340 -29.86 -9.80 47.23
N THR A 341 -30.05 -11.04 46.82
CA THR A 341 -30.77 -12.03 47.66
C THR A 341 -29.96 -12.58 48.84
N SER A 342 -28.66 -12.30 48.91
CA SER A 342 -27.73 -12.80 49.94
C SER A 342 -27.47 -11.78 51.09
N PHE A 343 -28.44 -10.92 51.42
CA PHE A 343 -28.27 -9.80 52.36
C PHE A 343 -27.83 -10.23 53.78
N ASN A 344 -26.54 -10.05 54.07
CA ASN A 344 -25.99 -9.77 55.40
C ASN A 344 -25.28 -8.40 55.35
N SER A 345 -25.23 -7.66 56.45
CA SER A 345 -24.73 -6.26 56.50
C SER A 345 -23.28 -6.07 56.01
N ASN A 346 -22.44 -7.11 56.07
CA ASN A 346 -21.07 -7.11 55.53
C ASN A 346 -21.00 -7.25 53.99
N ASN A 347 -22.09 -7.64 53.32
CA ASN A 347 -22.12 -7.88 51.87
C ASN A 347 -22.37 -6.61 51.04
N LEU A 348 -22.74 -5.49 51.67
CA LEU A 348 -23.05 -4.24 50.96
C LEU A 348 -21.80 -3.62 50.31
N MET A 349 -20.65 -3.61 51.00
CA MET A 349 -19.38 -3.13 50.42
C MET A 349 -18.93 -3.98 49.23
N SER A 350 -19.04 -5.30 49.33
CA SER A 350 -18.70 -6.22 48.24
C SER A 350 -19.61 -5.99 47.03
N LEU A 351 -20.91 -5.82 47.25
CA LEU A 351 -21.87 -5.50 46.19
C LEU A 351 -21.52 -4.18 45.47
N SER A 352 -21.22 -3.11 46.22
CA SER A 352 -20.81 -1.83 45.62
C SER A 352 -19.53 -1.97 44.79
N ARG A 353 -18.56 -2.77 45.25
CA ARG A 353 -17.32 -3.06 44.50
C ARG A 353 -17.59 -3.86 43.23
N VAL A 354 -18.48 -4.86 43.27
CA VAL A 354 -18.89 -5.62 42.07
C VAL A 354 -19.54 -4.68 41.05
N MET A 355 -20.43 -3.79 41.49
CA MET A 355 -21.10 -2.83 40.61
C MET A 355 -20.11 -1.85 39.96
N ILE A 356 -19.16 -1.30 40.73
CA ILE A 356 -18.12 -0.41 40.20
C ILE A 356 -17.24 -1.16 39.19
N ALA A 357 -16.82 -2.39 39.49
CA ALA A 357 -16.01 -3.22 38.58
C ALA A 357 -16.75 -3.52 37.27
N LEU A 358 -18.05 -3.82 37.34
CA LEU A 358 -18.90 -4.05 36.17
C LEU A 358 -19.10 -2.78 35.33
N MET A 359 -19.32 -1.62 35.94
CA MET A 359 -19.42 -0.35 35.22
C MET A 359 -18.12 -0.01 34.50
N ILE A 360 -16.98 -0.15 35.18
CA ILE A 360 -15.64 0.06 34.58
C ILE A 360 -15.41 -0.94 33.45
N PHE A 361 -15.82 -2.19 33.60
CA PHE A 361 -15.72 -3.19 32.53
C PHE A 361 -16.52 -2.80 31.28
N VAL A 362 -17.78 -2.41 31.45
CA VAL A 362 -18.64 -2.01 30.32
C VAL A 362 -18.09 -0.78 29.60
N ILE A 363 -17.58 0.21 30.34
CA ILE A 363 -16.98 1.41 29.76
C ILE A 363 -15.65 1.08 29.07
N SER A 364 -14.78 0.31 29.71
CA SER A 364 -13.45 -0.03 29.18
C SER A 364 -13.50 -0.96 27.97
N THR A 365 -14.55 -1.77 27.83
CA THR A 365 -14.76 -2.63 26.66
C THR A 365 -15.24 -1.89 25.44
N ASP A 366 -15.82 -0.70 25.61
CA ASP A 366 -16.48 0.07 24.55
C ASP A 366 -17.38 -0.80 23.64
N ALA A 367 -17.99 -1.85 24.20
CA ALA A 367 -18.73 -2.84 23.42
C ALA A 367 -19.92 -2.21 22.70
N LEU A 368 -20.55 -1.20 23.33
CA LEU A 368 -21.62 -0.41 22.75
C LEU A 368 -21.10 0.53 21.64
N GLY A 369 -19.99 1.22 21.85
CA GLY A 369 -19.38 2.07 20.82
C GLY A 369 -18.94 1.27 19.60
N LEU A 370 -18.39 0.07 19.81
CA LEU A 370 -18.02 -0.85 18.74
C LEU A 370 -19.25 -1.38 17.99
N LEU A 371 -20.35 -1.73 18.69
CA LEU A 371 -21.62 -2.09 18.07
C LEU A 371 -22.17 -0.97 17.17
N LEU A 372 -22.19 0.26 17.67
CA LEU A 372 -22.64 1.44 16.92
C LEU A 372 -21.72 1.69 15.72
N SER A 373 -20.40 1.55 15.91
CA SER A 373 -19.41 1.70 14.84
C SER A 373 -19.62 0.65 13.72
N TYR A 374 -19.92 -0.60 14.07
CA TYR A 374 -20.26 -1.63 13.08
C TYR A 374 -21.54 -1.28 12.30
N LYS A 375 -22.59 -0.81 12.99
CA LYS A 375 -23.84 -0.39 12.34
C LYS A 375 -23.62 0.81 11.41
N ASN A 376 -22.89 1.82 11.87
CA ASN A 376 -22.58 3.02 11.09
C ASN A 376 -21.74 2.68 9.86
N ALA A 377 -20.69 1.87 10.02
CA ALA A 377 -19.87 1.42 8.89
C ALA A 377 -20.70 0.61 7.88
N ALA A 378 -21.58 -0.28 8.34
CA ALA A 378 -22.48 -1.02 7.48
C ALA A 378 -23.45 -0.12 6.68
N SER A 379 -23.94 0.95 7.30
CA SER A 379 -24.80 1.94 6.64
C SER A 379 -24.02 2.70 5.57
N SER A 380 -22.90 3.34 5.95
CA SER A 380 -22.10 4.17 5.03
C SER A 380 -21.56 3.36 3.84
N ILE A 381 -21.06 2.14 4.08
CA ILE A 381 -20.59 1.26 2.99
C ILE A 381 -21.78 0.76 2.14
N GLY A 382 -22.95 0.56 2.75
CA GLY A 382 -24.18 0.23 2.02
C GLY A 382 -24.65 1.35 1.09
N GLU A 383 -24.52 2.61 1.50
CA GLU A 383 -24.80 3.78 0.66
C GLU A 383 -23.84 3.86 -0.54
N ILE A 384 -22.54 3.62 -0.31
CA ILE A 384 -21.54 3.51 -1.39
C ILE A 384 -21.93 2.42 -2.39
N PHE A 385 -22.29 1.23 -1.89
CA PHE A 385 -22.72 0.12 -2.74
C PHE A 385 -23.96 0.49 -3.59
N ASN A 386 -24.96 1.13 -3.00
CA ASN A 386 -26.16 1.54 -3.73
C ASN A 386 -25.88 2.63 -4.78
N ARG A 387 -24.90 3.51 -4.55
CA ARG A 387 -24.53 4.57 -5.50
C ARG A 387 -23.90 4.04 -6.79
N VAL A 388 -23.30 2.83 -6.75
CA VAL A 388 -22.70 2.19 -7.94
C VAL A 388 -23.70 2.12 -9.10
N GLU A 389 -24.95 1.73 -8.83
CA GLU A 389 -25.99 1.60 -9.87
C GLU A 389 -26.25 2.94 -10.55
N SER A 390 -26.37 4.02 -9.78
CA SER A 390 -26.57 5.38 -10.33
C SER A 390 -25.41 5.85 -11.22
N ILE A 391 -24.18 5.45 -10.89
CA ILE A 391 -22.97 5.77 -11.67
C ILE A 391 -22.91 4.93 -12.94
N SER A 392 -23.34 3.66 -12.86
CA SER A 392 -23.37 2.78 -14.02
C SER A 392 -24.33 3.28 -15.11
N VAL A 393 -25.50 3.81 -14.74
CA VAL A 393 -26.48 4.38 -15.68
C VAL A 393 -25.95 5.63 -16.39
N LYS A 394 -25.06 6.39 -15.74
CA LYS A 394 -24.43 7.60 -16.30
C LYS A 394 -23.18 7.31 -17.13
N GLY A 395 -22.84 6.04 -17.35
CA GLY A 395 -21.67 5.66 -18.14
C GLY A 395 -20.33 5.86 -17.42
N TYR A 396 -20.30 5.76 -16.09
CA TYR A 396 -19.05 5.78 -15.30
C TYR A 396 -18.20 7.05 -15.49
N LEU A 397 -18.83 8.22 -15.35
CA LEU A 397 -18.13 9.51 -15.41
C LEU A 397 -16.96 9.55 -14.42
N GLU A 398 -15.84 10.14 -14.86
CA GLU A 398 -14.61 10.29 -14.08
C GLU A 398 -14.87 10.88 -12.69
N SER A 399 -15.55 12.02 -12.64
CA SER A 399 -15.85 12.73 -11.38
C SER A 399 -16.61 11.86 -10.39
N ASP A 400 -17.60 11.10 -10.88
CA ASP A 400 -18.46 10.26 -10.06
C ASP A 400 -17.68 9.03 -9.56
N ALA A 401 -16.84 8.42 -10.40
CA ALA A 401 -16.01 7.28 -10.04
C ALA A 401 -14.93 7.66 -9.01
N LEU A 402 -14.25 8.81 -9.19
CA LEU A 402 -13.25 9.30 -8.26
C LEU A 402 -13.88 9.71 -6.92
N LEU A 403 -15.04 10.37 -6.94
CA LEU A 403 -15.75 10.73 -5.71
C LEU A 403 -16.22 9.47 -4.96
N LEU A 404 -16.74 8.47 -5.67
CA LEU A 404 -17.09 7.17 -5.07
C LEU A 404 -15.88 6.50 -4.42
N MET A 405 -14.72 6.52 -5.09
CA MET A 405 -13.48 5.96 -4.54
C MET A 405 -13.03 6.70 -3.26
N LEU A 406 -13.11 8.02 -3.25
CA LEU A 406 -12.77 8.84 -2.08
C LEU A 406 -13.70 8.51 -0.89
N ASP A 407 -15.01 8.48 -1.13
CA ASP A 407 -16.00 8.15 -0.11
C ASP A 407 -15.82 6.72 0.41
N TYR A 408 -15.57 5.77 -0.49
CA TYR A 408 -15.26 4.39 -0.14
C TYR A 408 -14.04 4.29 0.77
N ASN A 409 -12.95 4.98 0.43
CA ASN A 409 -11.74 4.97 1.24
C ASN A 409 -11.97 5.60 2.62
N SER A 410 -12.71 6.70 2.70
CA SER A 410 -13.09 7.35 3.96
C SER A 410 -13.92 6.42 4.84
N ALA A 411 -14.92 5.75 4.26
CA ALA A 411 -15.78 4.82 4.99
C ALA A 411 -15.02 3.60 5.54
N ILE A 412 -14.08 3.06 4.77
CA ILE A 412 -13.25 1.91 5.19
C ILE A 412 -12.27 2.29 6.30
N GLU A 413 -11.61 3.44 6.20
CA GLU A 413 -10.65 3.89 7.22
C GLU A 413 -11.35 4.16 8.56
N LYS A 414 -12.58 4.71 8.52
CA LYS A 414 -13.42 4.93 9.71
C LYS A 414 -14.01 3.65 10.29
N ALA A 415 -14.19 2.60 9.47
CA ALA A 415 -14.83 1.38 9.92
C ALA A 415 -14.01 0.70 11.04
N PRO A 416 -14.63 0.03 12.01
CA PRO A 416 -13.90 -0.88 12.89
C PRO A 416 -13.38 -2.10 12.11
N ALA A 417 -12.31 -2.72 12.61
CA ALA A 417 -11.87 -4.01 12.08
C ALA A 417 -13.01 -5.03 12.22
N THR A 418 -13.24 -5.82 11.17
CA THR A 418 -14.28 -6.86 11.22
C THR A 418 -14.02 -7.78 12.39
N LEU A 419 -15.09 -8.18 13.09
CA LEU A 419 -14.95 -9.04 14.25
C LEU A 419 -14.22 -10.33 13.84
N PRO A 420 -13.15 -10.75 14.55
CA PRO A 420 -12.36 -11.91 14.17
C PRO A 420 -13.23 -13.17 14.02
N LEU A 421 -12.79 -14.09 13.15
CA LEU A 421 -13.48 -15.36 12.83
C LEU A 421 -14.83 -15.22 12.09
N VAL A 422 -15.52 -14.07 12.12
CA VAL A 422 -16.82 -13.89 11.45
C VAL A 422 -16.73 -14.26 9.98
N TYR A 423 -15.68 -13.81 9.28
CA TYR A 423 -15.45 -14.16 7.87
C TYR A 423 -15.35 -15.68 7.68
N LYS A 424 -14.57 -16.38 8.52
CA LYS A 424 -14.35 -17.83 8.43
C LYS A 424 -15.67 -18.62 8.52
N PHE A 425 -16.63 -18.16 9.32
CA PHE A 425 -17.92 -18.81 9.46
C PHE A 425 -18.90 -18.49 8.32
N ILE A 426 -18.86 -17.29 7.76
CA ILE A 426 -19.85 -16.85 6.76
C ILE A 426 -19.36 -16.91 5.31
N GLN A 427 -18.07 -17.15 5.07
CA GLN A 427 -17.45 -17.11 3.74
C GLN A 427 -18.24 -17.90 2.70
N LYS A 428 -18.56 -19.18 2.95
CA LYS A 428 -19.31 -20.02 2.00
C LYS A 428 -20.67 -19.41 1.62
N LYS A 429 -21.40 -18.88 2.60
CA LYS A 429 -22.70 -18.24 2.40
C LYS A 429 -22.57 -16.92 1.65
N LEU A 430 -21.54 -16.14 1.96
CA LEU A 430 -21.27 -14.85 1.34
C LEU A 430 -20.86 -15.02 -0.13
N ASN A 431 -19.97 -15.96 -0.44
CA ASN A 431 -19.60 -16.31 -1.82
C ASN A 431 -20.82 -16.69 -2.65
N LYS A 432 -21.76 -17.48 -2.09
CA LYS A 432 -23.01 -17.85 -2.76
C LYS A 432 -23.88 -16.61 -3.04
N LYS A 433 -24.03 -15.72 -2.06
CA LYS A 433 -24.82 -14.49 -2.20
C LYS A 433 -24.25 -13.54 -3.25
N TRP A 434 -22.93 -13.37 -3.26
CA TRP A 434 -22.25 -12.56 -4.28
C TRP A 434 -22.50 -13.13 -5.67
N ARG A 435 -22.34 -14.44 -5.87
CA ARG A 435 -22.59 -15.09 -7.16
C ARG A 435 -24.01 -14.83 -7.69
N VAL A 436 -25.03 -15.03 -6.84
CA VAL A 436 -26.43 -14.78 -7.22
C VAL A 436 -26.64 -13.31 -7.61
N TYR A 437 -26.08 -12.38 -6.82
CA TYR A 437 -26.15 -10.96 -7.12
C TYR A 437 -25.50 -10.61 -8.47
N SER A 438 -24.30 -11.13 -8.74
CA SER A 438 -23.59 -10.90 -10.00
C SER A 438 -24.35 -11.46 -11.20
N GLU A 439 -24.93 -12.66 -11.08
CA GLU A 439 -25.76 -13.30 -12.13
C GLU A 439 -27.02 -12.47 -12.41
N GLU A 440 -27.74 -12.02 -11.39
CA GLU A 440 -28.92 -11.17 -11.53
C GLU A 440 -28.59 -9.83 -12.21
N LYS A 441 -27.45 -9.22 -11.86
CA LYS A 441 -26.99 -7.96 -12.46
C LYS A 441 -26.64 -8.13 -13.94
N LEU A 442 -25.96 -9.22 -14.30
CA LEU A 442 -25.65 -9.55 -15.70
C LEU A 442 -26.93 -9.69 -16.53
N ASN A 443 -27.93 -10.41 -16.00
CA ASN A 443 -29.20 -10.60 -16.69
C ASN A 443 -29.93 -9.27 -16.94
N ARG A 444 -29.94 -8.35 -15.96
CA ARG A 444 -30.54 -7.02 -16.13
C ARG A 444 -29.88 -6.21 -17.24
N THR A 445 -28.55 -6.28 -17.32
CA THR A 445 -27.75 -5.55 -18.31
C THR A 445 -27.94 -6.08 -19.74
N GLN A 446 -28.32 -7.36 -19.91
CA GLN A 446 -28.61 -7.94 -21.22
C GLN A 446 -30.04 -7.67 -21.72
N THR A 447 -30.95 -7.31 -20.82
CA THR A 447 -32.37 -7.01 -21.14
C THR A 447 -32.66 -5.53 -21.40
N THR A 448 -31.66 -4.66 -21.24
CA THR A 448 -31.68 -3.20 -21.47
C THR A 448 -30.71 -2.83 -22.57
#